data_AF-A0A747SFW3-F1
#
_entry.id   AF-A0A747SFW3-F1
#
_cell.length_a   1.000
_cell.length_b   1.000
_cell.length_c   1.000
_cell.angle_alpha   90.00
_cell.angle_beta   90.00
_cell.angle_gamma   90.00
#
_symmetry.space_group_name_H-M   'P 1'
#
loop_
_entity.id
_entity.type
_entity.pdbx_description
1 polymer ?
#
loop_
_entity_poly.entity_id
_entity_poly.type
_entity_poly.pdbx_seq_one_letter_code
_entity_poly.pdbx_strand_id
1 'polypeptide(L)'
;MIDNRTASAIDLALQKYDTPVGDLYAAIRHGRMKRCFSRDTAIRWLAHFLTSHSFTRSGFKQRHPDFLVEQDHGEQVWRRGETTDAYHRAHQRTIRRLRLILARKREMGKWYQKWDSMHERYVKEREELQASKPF
;
A
#
# COMPACT_ATOMS: atom_id res chain seq x y z
N MET A 1 -13.30 -12.12 -0.41
CA MET A 1 -12.55 -13.03 0.49
C MET A 1 -11.08 -12.77 0.29
N ILE A 2 -10.34 -12.42 1.36
CA ILE A 2 -8.88 -12.34 1.30
C ILE A 2 -8.38 -13.78 1.35
N ASP A 3 -7.65 -14.21 0.31
CA ASP A 3 -6.99 -15.51 0.36
C ASP A 3 -5.86 -15.43 1.41
N ASN A 4 -5.99 -16.22 2.48
CA ASN A 4 -5.02 -16.28 3.58
C ASN A 4 -3.60 -16.64 3.08
N ARG A 5 -3.48 -17.28 1.91
CA ARG A 5 -2.19 -17.59 1.26
C ARG A 5 -1.44 -16.35 0.79
N THR A 6 -2.14 -15.24 0.56
CA THR A 6 -1.56 -13.98 0.04
C THR A 6 -1.71 -12.80 0.99
N ALA A 7 -2.42 -12.98 2.11
CA ALA A 7 -2.58 -11.97 3.13
C ALA A 7 -1.23 -11.48 3.66
N SER A 8 -1.01 -10.17 3.67
CA SER A 8 0.18 -9.58 4.28
C SER A 8 -0.13 -8.30 5.04
N ALA A 9 0.82 -7.86 5.86
CA ALA A 9 0.74 -6.60 6.60
C ALA A 9 0.50 -5.37 5.70
N ILE A 10 0.78 -5.47 4.39
CA ILE A 10 0.49 -4.41 3.42
C ILE A 10 -1.00 -4.35 3.09
N ASP A 11 -1.71 -5.48 3.07
CA ASP A 11 -3.16 -5.48 2.80
C ASP A 11 -3.92 -4.92 4.01
N LEU A 12 -3.46 -5.24 5.22
CA LEU A 12 -3.95 -4.60 6.45
C LEU A 12 -3.72 -3.09 6.43
N ALA A 13 -2.62 -2.65 5.82
CA ALA A 13 -2.25 -1.24 5.74
C ALA A 13 -2.89 -0.48 4.57
N LEU A 14 -3.33 -1.17 3.52
CA LEU A 14 -4.02 -0.62 2.35
C LEU A 14 -5.35 -1.33 2.17
N GLN A 15 -6.40 -0.75 2.74
CA GLN A 15 -7.74 -1.31 2.69
C GLN A 15 -8.54 -0.64 1.56
N LYS A 16 -9.37 -1.44 0.91
CA LYS A 16 -10.34 -1.00 -0.11
C LYS A 16 -11.74 -1.21 0.46
N TYR A 17 -12.58 -0.18 0.38
CA TYR A 17 -13.99 -0.25 0.71
C TYR A 17 -14.80 0.15 -0.51
N ASP A 18 -15.73 -0.70 -0.91
CA ASP A 18 -16.66 -0.40 -1.98
C ASP A 18 -17.81 0.43 -1.38
N THR A 19 -17.94 1.69 -1.79
CA THR A 19 -19.00 2.59 -1.31
C THR A 19 -19.94 2.96 -2.46
N PRO A 20 -21.18 3.40 -2.19
CA PRO A 20 -22.15 3.76 -3.24
C PRO A 20 -21.65 4.86 -4.19
N VAL A 21 -20.70 5.68 -3.73
CA VAL A 21 -20.14 6.83 -4.45
C VAL A 21 -18.78 6.49 -5.09
N GLY A 22 -18.34 5.22 -5.00
CA GLY A 22 -17.10 4.72 -5.60
C GLY A 22 -16.17 4.03 -4.61
N ASP A 23 -14.99 3.66 -5.11
CA ASP A 23 -13.95 2.99 -4.31
C ASP A 23 -13.31 3.96 -3.31
N LEU A 24 -13.36 3.62 -2.02
CA LEU A 24 -12.63 4.31 -0.96
C LEU A 24 -11.39 3.50 -0.56
N TYR A 25 -10.23 4.14 -0.57
CA TYR A 25 -8.98 3.53 -0.14
C TYR A 25 -8.54 4.10 1.21
N ALA A 26 -8.11 3.26 2.14
CA ALA A 26 -7.55 3.70 3.41
C ALA A 26 -6.10 3.23 3.57
N ALA A 27 -5.21 4.18 3.83
CA ALA A 27 -3.85 3.91 4.29
C ALA A 27 -3.85 3.94 5.82
N ILE A 28 -3.47 2.83 6.47
CA ILE A 28 -3.50 2.68 7.92
C ILE A 28 -2.17 2.06 8.38
N ARG A 29 -1.36 2.82 9.12
CA ARG A 29 -0.11 2.31 9.68
C ARG A 29 0.40 3.20 10.81
N HIS A 30 1.07 2.59 11.79
CA HIS A 30 1.75 3.31 12.89
C HIS A 30 0.80 4.28 13.64
N GLY A 31 -0.43 3.86 13.91
CA GLY A 31 -1.45 4.70 14.57
C GLY A 31 -2.01 5.84 13.73
N ARG A 32 -1.60 5.97 12.46
CA ARG A 32 -2.09 6.98 11.52
C ARG A 32 -3.02 6.34 10.50
N MET A 33 -4.08 7.06 10.14
CA MET A 33 -5.05 6.67 9.13
C MET A 33 -5.35 7.83 8.19
N LYS A 34 -5.34 7.57 6.89
CA LYS A 34 -5.81 8.52 5.86
C LYS A 34 -6.73 7.82 4.89
N ARG A 35 -7.93 8.40 4.71
CA ARG A 35 -8.88 8.00 3.67
C ARG A 35 -8.57 8.76 2.38
N CYS A 36 -8.61 8.06 1.27
CA CYS A 36 -8.20 8.51 -0.05
C CYS A 36 -9.19 8.00 -1.10
N PHE A 37 -9.54 8.84 -2.06
CA PHE A 37 -10.43 8.48 -3.18
C PHE A 37 -9.69 7.81 -4.35
N SER A 38 -8.36 7.65 -4.24
CA SER A 38 -7.55 6.99 -5.25
C SER A 38 -6.54 6.06 -4.60
N ARG A 39 -6.33 4.91 -5.25
CA ARG A 39 -5.34 3.91 -4.85
C ARG A 39 -3.92 4.48 -4.86
N ASP A 40 -3.56 5.29 -5.86
CA ASP A 40 -2.22 5.88 -5.94
C ASP A 40 -1.97 6.82 -4.77
N THR A 41 -2.96 7.65 -4.44
CA THR A 41 -2.92 8.55 -3.29
C THR A 41 -2.79 7.78 -1.98
N ALA A 42 -3.52 6.67 -1.81
CA ALA A 42 -3.38 5.80 -0.64
C ALA A 42 -1.97 5.20 -0.53
N ILE A 43 -1.37 4.75 -1.64
CA ILE A 43 0.01 4.23 -1.65
C ILE A 43 1.01 5.31 -1.24
N ARG A 44 0.87 6.55 -1.75
CA ARG A 44 1.72 7.68 -1.36
C ARG A 44 1.60 8.00 0.13
N TRP A 45 0.38 8.01 0.67
CA TRP A 45 0.16 8.22 2.11
C TRP A 45 0.72 7.09 2.96
N LEU A 46 0.57 5.83 2.55
CA LEU A 46 1.20 4.71 3.23
C LEU A 46 2.73 4.86 3.21
N ALA A 47 3.31 5.21 2.07
CA ALA A 47 4.74 5.46 1.96
C ALA A 47 5.18 6.59 2.92
N HIS A 48 4.41 7.68 3.02
CA HIS A 48 4.68 8.77 3.96
C HIS A 48 4.67 8.28 5.41
N PHE A 49 3.69 7.45 5.81
CA PHE A 49 3.62 6.91 7.16
C PHE A 49 4.84 6.05 7.49
N LEU A 50 5.26 5.18 6.56
CA LEU A 50 6.43 4.33 6.72
C LEU A 50 7.71 5.16 6.78
N THR A 51 7.90 6.11 5.86
CA THR A 51 9.13 6.91 5.81
C THR A 51 9.26 7.87 6.97
N SER A 52 8.17 8.56 7.35
CA SER A 52 8.18 9.46 8.50
C SER A 52 8.45 8.70 9.79
N HIS A 53 7.84 7.52 9.98
CA HIS A 53 8.10 6.71 11.17
C HIS A 53 9.57 6.28 11.27
N SER A 54 10.16 5.81 10.17
CA SER A 54 11.58 5.44 10.12
C SER A 54 12.50 6.63 10.41
N PHE A 55 12.23 7.81 9.83
CA PHE A 55 13.02 9.01 10.08
C PHE A 55 12.95 9.44 11.54
N THR A 56 11.76 9.44 12.14
CA THR A 56 11.58 9.76 13.56
C THR A 56 12.34 8.78 14.45
N ARG A 57 12.30 7.48 14.15
CA ARG A 57 13.00 6.46 14.93
C ARG A 57 14.52 6.53 14.79
N SER A 58 15.02 6.96 13.63
CA SER A 58 16.45 7.09 13.35
C SER A 58 17.03 8.46 13.73
N GLY A 59 16.21 9.41 14.20
CA GLY A 59 16.65 10.77 14.53
C GLY A 59 16.96 11.64 13.31
N PHE A 60 16.61 11.21 12.09
CA PHE A 60 16.80 12.02 10.89
C PHE A 60 15.71 13.09 10.79
N LYS A 61 16.12 14.32 10.43
CA LYS A 61 15.19 15.42 10.18
C LYS A 61 14.47 15.21 8.86
N GLN A 62 13.13 15.26 8.88
CA GLN A 62 12.31 15.13 7.67
C GLN A 62 12.33 16.42 6.84
N ARG A 63 12.45 17.58 7.50
CA ARG A 63 12.42 18.91 6.89
C ARG A 63 13.62 19.74 7.35
N HIS A 64 13.98 20.72 6.52
CA HIS A 64 14.84 21.82 6.94
C HIS A 64 14.14 22.63 8.05
N PRO A 65 14.89 23.39 8.87
CA PRO A 65 14.30 24.26 9.87
C PRO A 65 13.32 25.26 9.25
N ASP A 66 12.32 25.65 10.03
CA ASP A 66 11.38 26.71 9.64
C ASP A 66 12.13 28.05 9.64
N PHE A 67 11.79 28.91 8.68
CA PHE A 67 12.48 30.19 8.47
C PHE A 67 11.47 31.32 8.31
N LEU A 68 11.88 32.51 8.76
CA LEU A 68 11.06 33.71 8.67
C LEU A 68 11.21 34.31 7.27
N VAL A 69 10.09 34.69 6.66
CA VAL A 69 10.09 35.38 5.36
C VAL A 69 9.32 36.69 5.52
N GLU A 70 9.94 37.78 5.09
CA GLU A 70 9.28 39.08 4.94
C GLU A 70 8.45 39.10 3.65
N GLN A 71 7.18 39.48 3.79
CA GLN A 71 6.27 39.69 2.65
C GLN A 71 6.31 41.15 2.19
N ASP A 72 5.68 41.41 1.04
CA ASP A 72 5.70 42.69 0.32
C ASP A 72 5.23 43.93 1.12
N HIS A 73 4.57 43.74 2.28
CA HIS A 73 4.10 44.81 3.15
C HIS A 73 4.79 44.86 4.53
N GLY A 74 5.95 44.20 4.69
CA GLY A 74 6.71 44.18 5.94
C GLY A 74 6.19 43.20 7.00
N GLU A 75 5.20 42.38 6.67
CA GLU A 75 4.73 41.30 7.54
C GLU A 75 5.70 40.12 7.52
N GLN A 76 6.13 39.69 8.71
CA GLN A 76 6.98 38.53 8.89
C GLN A 76 6.14 37.28 9.14
N VAL A 77 6.25 36.28 8.26
CA VAL A 77 5.53 35.01 8.40
C VAL A 77 6.52 33.85 8.47
N TRP A 78 6.32 32.99 9.47
CA TRP A 78 7.03 31.73 9.59
C TRP A 78 6.64 30.81 8.43
N ARG A 79 7.61 30.49 7.56
CA ARG A 79 7.46 29.47 6.54
C ARG A 79 8.04 28.16 7.02
N ARG A 80 7.27 27.10 6.79
CA ARG A 80 7.70 25.75 7.11
C ARG A 80 8.84 25.33 6.19
N GLY A 81 9.93 24.83 6.74
CA GLY A 81 11.08 24.37 5.98
C GLY A 81 10.70 23.29 4.97
N GLU A 82 11.41 23.30 3.85
CA GLU A 82 11.23 22.33 2.78
C GLU A 82 11.59 20.92 3.24
N THR A 83 11.10 19.93 2.49
CA THR A 83 11.41 18.53 2.77
C THR A 83 12.86 18.24 2.37
N THR A 84 13.61 17.56 3.24
CA THR A 84 15.01 17.26 2.93
C THR A 84 15.12 16.31 1.73
N ASP A 85 16.18 16.46 0.93
CA ASP A 85 16.48 15.55 -0.18
C ASP A 85 16.55 14.08 0.25
N ALA A 86 17.13 13.83 1.43
CA ALA A 86 17.22 12.49 2.00
C ALA A 86 15.83 11.90 2.24
N TYR A 87 14.91 12.67 2.83
CA TYR A 87 13.53 12.25 3.02
C TYR A 87 12.83 12.04 1.67
N HIS A 88 12.97 12.97 0.72
CA HIS A 88 12.31 12.87 -0.58
C HIS A 88 12.75 11.60 -1.32
N ARG A 89 14.05 11.30 -1.37
CA ARG A 89 14.59 10.08 -1.97
C ARG A 89 14.08 8.82 -1.26
N ALA A 90 14.09 8.80 0.08
CA ALA A 90 13.57 7.67 0.85
C ALA A 90 12.08 7.43 0.60
N HIS A 91 11.30 8.50 0.52
CA HIS A 91 9.87 8.46 0.21
C HIS A 91 9.60 7.87 -1.17
N GLN A 92 10.28 8.37 -2.21
CA GLN A 92 10.14 7.84 -3.57
C GLN A 92 10.55 6.37 -3.69
N ARG A 93 11.64 5.97 -3.02
CA ARG A 93 12.06 4.56 -2.95
C ARG A 93 10.98 3.68 -2.32
N THR A 94 10.35 4.16 -1.27
CA THR A 94 9.27 3.44 -0.56
C THR A 94 8.03 3.30 -1.44
N ILE A 95 7.62 4.36 -2.15
CA ILE A 95 6.53 4.29 -3.14
C ILE A 95 6.83 3.22 -4.20
N ARG A 96 8.03 3.26 -4.80
CA ARG A 96 8.43 2.28 -5.82
C ARG A 96 8.38 0.87 -5.27
N ARG A 97 8.90 0.65 -4.06
CA ARG A 97 8.90 -0.68 -3.42
C ARG A 97 7.48 -1.19 -3.15
N LEU A 98 6.58 -0.35 -2.65
CA LEU A 98 5.18 -0.71 -2.42
C LEU A 98 4.49 -1.10 -3.73
N ARG A 99 4.70 -0.33 -4.81
CA ARG A 99 4.15 -0.65 -6.13
C ARG A 99 4.64 -2.02 -6.64
N LEU A 100 5.94 -2.30 -6.51
CA LEU A 100 6.51 -3.59 -6.92
C LEU A 100 5.93 -4.76 -6.11
N ILE A 101 5.79 -4.60 -4.79
CA ILE A 101 5.20 -5.65 -3.96
C ILE A 101 3.74 -5.89 -4.37
N LEU A 102 2.94 -4.84 -4.52
CA LEU A 102 1.55 -4.95 -4.94
C LEU A 102 1.41 -5.57 -6.34
N ALA A 103 2.31 -5.24 -7.27
CA ALA A 103 2.34 -5.86 -8.60
C ALA A 103 2.66 -7.35 -8.51
N ARG A 104 3.68 -7.74 -7.74
CA ARG A 104 4.01 -9.16 -7.51
C ARG A 104 2.86 -9.94 -6.89
N LYS A 105 2.16 -9.35 -5.91
CA LYS A 105 0.98 -9.98 -5.29
C LYS A 105 -0.16 -10.18 -6.28
N ARG A 106 -0.37 -9.24 -7.21
CA ARG A 106 -1.35 -9.40 -8.28
C ARG A 106 -1.01 -10.59 -9.18
N GLU A 107 0.24 -10.72 -9.59
CA GLU A 107 0.66 -11.86 -10.42
C GLU A 107 0.55 -13.20 -9.68
N MET A 108 0.91 -13.24 -8.40
CA MET A 108 0.67 -14.41 -7.55
C MET A 108 -0.82 -14.77 -7.48
N GLY A 109 -1.70 -13.78 -7.28
CA GLY A 109 -3.14 -14.00 -7.23
C GLY A 109 -3.69 -14.60 -8.54
N LYS A 110 -3.23 -14.12 -9.69
CA LYS A 110 -3.59 -14.70 -11.00
C LYS A 110 -3.12 -16.16 -11.12
N TRP A 111 -1.91 -16.46 -10.65
CA TRP A 111 -1.39 -17.82 -10.68
C TRP A 111 -2.21 -18.75 -9.79
N TYR A 112 -2.54 -18.35 -8.57
CA TYR A 112 -3.38 -19.14 -7.67
C TYR A 112 -4.78 -19.38 -8.27
N GLN A 113 -5.42 -18.37 -8.86
CA GLN A 113 -6.71 -18.54 -9.54
C GLN A 113 -6.64 -19.57 -10.68
N LYS A 114 -5.55 -19.53 -11.47
CA LYS A 114 -5.34 -20.52 -12.53
C LYS A 114 -5.10 -21.91 -11.96
N TRP A 115 -4.35 -22.02 -10.87
CA TRP A 115 -4.10 -23.27 -10.19
C TRP A 115 -5.39 -23.87 -9.61
N ASP A 116 -6.16 -23.07 -8.87
CA ASP A 116 -7.40 -23.50 -8.23
C ASP A 116 -8.41 -23.97 -9.28
N SER A 117 -8.58 -23.24 -10.39
CA SER A 117 -9.48 -23.68 -11.48
C SER A 117 -9.04 -24.98 -12.17
N MET A 118 -7.74 -25.23 -12.30
CA MET A 118 -7.22 -26.51 -12.80
C MET A 118 -7.42 -27.62 -11.78
N HIS A 119 -7.15 -27.34 -10.50
CA HIS A 119 -7.28 -28.31 -9.42
C HIS A 119 -8.73 -28.76 -9.22
N GLU A 120 -9.69 -27.84 -9.26
CA GLU A 120 -11.12 -28.15 -9.18
C GLU A 120 -11.56 -29.09 -10.32
N ARG A 121 -11.10 -28.84 -11.55
CA ARG A 121 -11.37 -29.73 -12.69
C ARG A 121 -10.77 -31.12 -12.48
N TYR A 122 -9.51 -31.18 -12.07
CA TYR A 122 -8.82 -32.44 -11.84
C TYR A 122 -9.48 -33.28 -10.73
N VAL A 123 -9.87 -32.64 -9.61
CA VAL A 123 -10.57 -33.32 -8.52
C VAL A 123 -11.89 -33.89 -9.00
N LYS A 124 -12.66 -33.13 -9.77
CA LYS A 124 -13.93 -33.59 -10.34
C LYS A 124 -13.73 -34.78 -11.29
N GLU A 125 -12.79 -34.70 -12.22
CA GLU A 125 -12.48 -35.81 -13.13
C GLU A 125 -12.03 -37.07 -12.37
N ARG A 126 -11.21 -36.90 -11.32
CA ARG A 126 -10.79 -38.02 -10.47
C ARG A 126 -11.97 -38.67 -9.73
N GLU A 127 -12.90 -37.88 -9.22
CA GLU A 127 -14.11 -38.39 -8.55
C GLU A 127 -15.00 -39.16 -9.54
N GLU A 128 -15.17 -38.65 -10.76
CA GLU A 128 -15.92 -39.34 -11.83
C GLU A 128 -15.26 -40.67 -12.22
N LEU A 129 -13.92 -40.71 -12.34
CA LEU A 129 -13.16 -41.94 -12.61
C LEU A 129 -13.22 -42.95 -11.46
N GLN A 130 -13.17 -42.47 -10.21
CA GLN A 130 -13.28 -43.34 -9.05
C GLN A 130 -14.69 -43.93 -8.90
N ALA A 131 -15.72 -43.16 -9.22
CA ALA A 131 -17.11 -43.62 -9.23
C ALA A 131 -17.39 -44.64 -10.35
N SER A 132 -16.68 -44.54 -11.47
CA SER A 132 -16.78 -45.48 -12.60
C SER A 132 -15.82 -46.67 -12.52
N LYS A 133 -15.08 -46.82 -11.41
CA LYS A 133 -14.15 -47.92 -11.21
C LYS A 133 -14.92 -49.26 -11.14
N PRO A 134 -14.69 -50.20 -12.08
CA PRO A 134 -15.30 -51.52 -11.99
C PRO A 134 -14.74 -52.29 -10.78
N PHE A 135 -15.59 -53.10 -10.14
CA PHE A 135 -15.25 -53.93 -8.98
C PHE A 135 -14.09 -54.89 -9.25
#